data_AF-A0A0J6S0Q0-F1
#
_entry.id   AF-A0A0J6S0Q0-F1
#
_cell.length_a   1.000
_cell.length_b   1.000
_cell.length_c   1.000
_cell.angle_alpha   90.00
_cell.angle_beta   90.00
_cell.angle_gamma   90.00
#
_symmetry.space_group_name_H-M   'P 1'
#
loop_
_entity.id
_entity.type
_entity.pdbx_description
1 polymer ?
#
loop_
_entity_poly.entity_id
_entity_poly.type
_entity_poly.pdbx_seq_one_letter_code
_entity_poly.pdbx_strand_id
1 'polypeptide(L)'
;VAGNATFAPGSTFQVEANAAGQSDRLAATGSATIQGGTVQVLAQNGNYNPRTQYTVLSANNGVTGTFAGVTSNLAFLTPTLRYQPAEVDLTLTRNDTPFATIAQTRNQAAVATAIQGAGAGAGIYARTVGLTTPEAVTAFQALTGDIHASSVSAAYETAFFVREAILDRLRWSGDAGRDYGTLPATYTADLPSRAAPVAPVPVRVLDPRVFGLWGQGFGSFGQARSDGNAVTLNRDTAGFVLGADLRLENGIKLGVAGGYTRTTLDAPGQTASGTIESGFGGVYGGYEAGPFALRLGASYADNSLRLRRSVVFPGFSETESARYGGSTVQGFGEIGYRIALGAGVLGKASPVTASYIEPFVGGAYVGIDRNRFTETGGRGGV
;
A
#
# COMPACT_ATOMS: atom_id res chain seq x y z
N VAL A 1 -20.01 27.19 45.32
CA VAL A 1 -21.33 27.00 45.98
C VAL A 1 -21.32 27.77 47.29
N ALA A 2 -22.21 28.75 47.44
CA ALA A 2 -22.40 29.42 48.73
C ALA A 2 -23.30 28.54 49.61
N GLY A 3 -22.75 27.95 50.67
CA GLY A 3 -23.42 27.00 51.56
C GLY A 3 -22.92 25.55 51.40
N ASN A 4 -23.76 24.61 51.83
CA ASN A 4 -23.43 23.18 51.84
C ASN A 4 -23.61 22.55 50.45
N ALA A 5 -22.83 21.52 50.14
CA ALA A 5 -23.01 20.67 48.95
C ALA A 5 -23.37 19.25 49.39
N THR A 6 -24.32 18.62 48.69
CA THR A 6 -24.73 17.23 48.97
C THR A 6 -24.71 16.41 47.69
N PHE A 7 -24.05 15.25 47.74
CA PHE A 7 -24.03 14.27 46.65
C PHE A 7 -24.85 13.05 47.08
N ALA A 8 -26.02 12.88 46.47
CA ALA A 8 -26.93 11.77 46.74
C ALA A 8 -26.49 10.48 46.01
N PRO A 9 -26.94 9.29 46.45
CA PRO A 9 -26.78 8.06 45.67
C PRO A 9 -27.32 8.23 44.24
N GLY A 10 -26.58 7.73 43.25
CA GLY A 10 -26.91 7.85 41.83
C GLY A 10 -26.62 9.22 41.19
N SER A 11 -26.14 10.20 41.95
CA SER A 11 -25.67 11.48 41.38
C SER A 11 -24.32 11.33 40.67
N THR A 12 -24.06 12.19 39.68
CA THR A 12 -22.77 12.26 38.98
C THR A 12 -22.12 13.60 39.23
N PHE A 13 -20.86 13.59 39.68
CA PHE A 13 -20.02 14.77 39.76
C PHE A 13 -19.02 14.75 38.58
N GLN A 14 -19.30 15.54 37.55
CA GLN A 14 -18.43 15.65 36.39
C GLN A 14 -17.26 16.59 36.70
N VAL A 15 -16.05 16.15 36.34
CA VAL A 15 -14.81 16.92 36.48
C VAL A 15 -14.10 16.92 35.14
N GLU A 16 -13.93 18.10 34.54
CA GLU A 16 -13.02 18.26 33.41
C GLU A 16 -11.59 18.41 33.93
N ALA A 17 -10.64 17.69 33.34
CA ALA A 17 -9.24 17.70 33.75
C ALA A 17 -8.31 17.77 32.53
N ASN A 18 -7.12 18.35 32.69
CA ASN A 18 -6.11 18.40 31.64
C ASN A 18 -4.74 17.89 32.11
N ALA A 19 -3.85 17.64 31.15
CA ALA A 19 -2.51 17.13 31.40
C ALA A 19 -1.59 18.09 32.18
N ALA A 20 -1.94 19.39 32.23
CA ALA A 20 -1.18 20.42 32.97
C ALA A 20 -1.48 20.42 34.48
N GLY A 21 -2.33 19.51 34.97
CA GLY A 21 -2.71 19.45 36.38
C GLY A 21 -3.84 20.42 36.75
N GLN A 22 -4.56 20.95 35.77
CA GLN A 22 -5.73 21.81 35.99
C GLN A 22 -7.00 20.96 35.90
N SER A 23 -7.97 21.23 36.76
CA SER A 23 -9.29 20.62 36.71
C SER A 23 -10.36 21.60 37.15
N ASP A 24 -11.61 21.25 36.85
CA ASP A 24 -12.75 21.80 37.56
C ASP A 24 -12.66 21.45 39.05
N ARG A 25 -13.14 22.38 39.88
CA ARG A 25 -13.21 22.24 41.33
C ARG A 25 -14.52 22.77 41.86
N LEU A 26 -15.24 21.96 42.62
CA LEU A 26 -16.37 22.43 43.40
C LEU A 26 -15.87 22.97 44.76
N ALA A 27 -15.97 24.28 44.95
CA ALA A 27 -15.69 24.93 46.23
C ALA A 27 -17.01 25.26 46.97
N ALA A 28 -17.25 24.60 48.10
CA ALA A 28 -18.38 24.85 48.99
C ALA A 28 -17.94 25.71 50.19
N THR A 29 -18.67 26.81 50.47
CA THR A 29 -18.36 27.65 51.64
C THR A 29 -18.87 27.06 52.94
N GLY A 30 -19.74 26.04 52.89
CA GLY A 30 -20.21 25.23 54.02
C GLY A 30 -19.54 23.85 54.07
N SER A 31 -20.28 22.80 54.43
CA SER A 31 -19.81 21.41 54.41
C SER A 31 -20.14 20.71 53.10
N ALA A 32 -19.38 19.66 52.75
CA ALA A 32 -19.73 18.75 51.65
C ALA A 32 -20.10 17.37 52.21
N THR A 33 -21.32 16.92 51.96
CA THR A 33 -21.83 15.61 52.40
C THR A 33 -21.96 14.68 51.20
N ILE A 34 -21.19 13.59 51.19
CA ILE A 34 -21.15 12.62 50.11
C ILE A 34 -21.82 11.32 50.59
N GLN A 35 -23.05 11.10 50.15
CA GLN A 35 -23.87 9.93 50.52
C GLN A 35 -23.77 8.81 49.48
N GLY A 36 -22.99 9.02 48.42
CA GLY A 36 -22.82 8.13 47.28
C GLY A 36 -22.50 8.94 46.03
N GLY A 37 -22.93 8.43 44.87
CA GLY A 37 -22.67 9.06 43.58
C GLY A 37 -21.29 8.73 43.01
N THR A 38 -21.06 9.12 41.77
CA THR A 38 -19.85 8.78 41.01
C THR A 38 -19.16 10.03 40.51
N VAL A 39 -17.85 10.11 40.68
CA VAL A 39 -17.04 11.13 40.01
C VAL A 39 -16.75 10.67 38.58
N GLN A 40 -17.15 11.47 37.59
CA GLN A 40 -16.87 11.20 36.19
C GLN A 40 -15.81 12.18 35.68
N VAL A 41 -14.63 11.67 35.37
CA VAL A 41 -13.53 12.48 34.86
C VAL A 41 -13.59 12.52 33.33
N LEU A 42 -13.73 13.73 32.79
CA LEU A 42 -13.58 14.02 31.36
C LEU A 42 -12.20 14.65 31.15
N ALA A 43 -11.22 13.79 30.92
CA ALA A 43 -9.85 14.20 30.66
C ALA A 43 -9.71 14.69 29.21
N GLN A 44 -9.20 15.90 29.05
CA GLN A 44 -8.77 16.42 27.75
C GLN A 44 -7.54 15.66 27.26
N ASN A 45 -7.36 15.56 25.95
CA ASN A 45 -6.14 14.97 25.42
C ASN A 45 -4.90 15.78 25.80
N GLY A 46 -3.81 15.09 26.12
CA GLY A 46 -2.53 15.72 26.44
C GLY A 46 -1.51 14.71 26.96
N ASN A 47 -0.29 15.19 27.20
CA ASN A 47 0.79 14.36 27.71
C ASN A 47 0.70 14.28 29.23
N TYR A 48 -0.13 13.36 29.74
CA TYR A 48 -0.25 13.16 31.18
C TYR A 48 1.03 12.55 31.74
N ASN A 49 1.47 13.07 32.89
CA ASN A 49 2.47 12.38 33.69
C ASN A 49 1.90 11.04 34.17
N PRO A 50 2.76 10.04 34.46
CA PRO A 50 2.32 8.75 35.00
C PRO A 50 1.49 8.86 36.30
N ARG A 51 1.55 10.02 36.96
CA ARG A 51 0.72 10.37 38.10
C ARG A 51 0.42 11.87 38.10
N THR A 52 -0.82 12.27 37.83
CA THR A 52 -1.27 13.68 37.91
C THR A 52 -2.32 13.83 39.00
N GLN A 53 -2.20 14.87 39.84
CA GLN A 53 -3.08 15.11 40.98
C GLN A 53 -3.88 16.39 40.79
N TYR A 54 -5.12 16.38 41.27
CA TYR A 54 -6.09 17.47 41.16
C TYR A 54 -6.91 17.58 42.44
N THR A 55 -7.20 18.78 42.91
CA THR A 55 -8.19 18.98 43.99
C THR A 55 -9.53 19.30 43.36
N VAL A 56 -10.46 18.35 43.40
CA VAL A 56 -11.73 18.41 42.65
C VAL A 56 -12.90 18.89 43.51
N LEU A 57 -12.77 18.78 44.83
CA LEU A 57 -13.76 19.30 45.77
C LEU A 57 -13.08 19.88 46.99
N SER A 58 -13.61 20.99 47.49
CA SER A 58 -13.23 21.53 48.80
C SER A 58 -14.41 22.12 49.55
N ALA A 59 -14.41 21.98 50.86
CA ALA A 59 -15.47 22.47 51.75
C ALA A 59 -14.88 23.08 53.03
N ASN A 60 -15.26 24.31 53.36
CA ASN A 60 -14.72 25.03 54.52
C ASN A 60 -15.09 24.36 55.86
N ASN A 61 -16.28 23.77 55.96
CA ASN A 61 -16.75 23.08 57.16
C ASN A 61 -16.54 21.55 57.06
N GLY A 62 -15.64 21.12 56.18
CA GLY A 62 -15.23 19.73 56.04
C GLY A 62 -16.02 18.90 55.03
N VAL A 63 -15.43 17.77 54.67
CA VAL A 63 -16.00 16.75 53.79
C VAL A 63 -16.37 15.51 54.61
N THR A 64 -17.60 15.04 54.49
CA THR A 64 -18.10 13.86 55.20
C THR A 64 -18.65 12.82 54.21
N GLY A 65 -18.21 11.57 54.34
CA GLY A 65 -18.59 10.46 53.45
C GLY A 65 -17.66 10.31 52.25
N THR A 66 -17.99 9.40 51.33
CA THR A 66 -17.17 9.07 50.15
C THR A 66 -18.04 8.80 48.93
N PHE A 67 -17.56 9.14 47.73
CA PHE A 67 -18.19 8.75 46.48
C PHE A 67 -18.18 7.24 46.34
N ALA A 68 -19.22 6.68 45.70
CA ALA A 68 -19.36 5.25 45.44
C ALA A 68 -18.36 4.75 44.39
N GLY A 69 -17.87 5.63 43.51
CA GLY A 69 -16.87 5.29 42.52
C GLY A 69 -16.31 6.49 41.77
N VAL A 70 -15.32 6.23 40.93
CA VAL A 70 -14.72 7.21 40.01
C VAL A 70 -14.44 6.54 38.67
N THR A 71 -14.71 7.26 37.57
CA THR A 71 -14.46 6.79 36.20
C THR A 71 -13.68 7.84 35.40
N SER A 72 -13.01 7.41 34.34
CA SER A 72 -12.32 8.29 33.39
C SER A 72 -12.55 7.77 31.97
N ASN A 73 -12.56 8.68 30.99
CA ASN A 73 -12.56 8.35 29.57
C ASN A 73 -11.23 7.76 29.07
N LEU A 74 -10.12 7.90 29.81
CA LEU A 74 -8.79 7.44 29.39
C LEU A 74 -8.63 5.92 29.49
N ALA A 75 -7.97 5.32 28.51
CA ALA A 75 -7.76 3.86 28.48
C ALA A 75 -6.62 3.41 29.42
N PHE A 76 -5.61 4.26 29.60
CA PHE A 76 -4.34 3.87 30.21
C PHE A 76 -4.07 4.54 31.56
N LEU A 77 -4.97 5.41 32.03
CA LEU A 77 -4.91 6.04 33.35
C LEU A 77 -6.10 5.59 34.21
N THR A 78 -5.82 5.06 35.40
CA THR A 78 -6.83 4.75 36.40
C THR A 78 -7.03 5.96 37.32
N PRO A 79 -8.26 6.47 37.46
CA PRO A 79 -8.56 7.50 38.44
C PRO A 79 -8.71 6.90 39.84
N THR A 80 -8.19 7.60 40.85
CA THR A 80 -8.38 7.28 42.26
C THR A 80 -8.71 8.54 43.06
N LEU A 81 -9.50 8.41 44.11
CA LEU A 81 -9.88 9.52 44.99
C LEU A 81 -9.21 9.37 46.35
N ARG A 82 -8.66 10.47 46.87
CA ARG A 82 -8.16 10.58 48.23
C ARG A 82 -8.99 11.61 48.97
N TYR A 83 -9.46 11.24 50.15
CA TYR A 83 -10.28 12.10 51.00
C TYR A 83 -9.42 12.70 52.11
N GLN A 84 -9.49 14.01 52.24
CA GLN A 84 -8.89 14.80 53.31
C GLN A 84 -9.99 15.45 54.15
N PRO A 85 -9.69 16.03 55.33
CA PRO A 85 -10.72 16.63 56.18
C PRO A 85 -11.57 17.71 55.50
N ALA A 86 -10.99 18.48 54.56
CA ALA A 86 -11.66 19.58 53.88
C ALA A 86 -11.64 19.47 52.35
N GLU A 87 -11.05 18.43 51.77
CA GLU A 87 -10.81 18.32 50.33
C GLU A 87 -10.96 16.88 49.83
N VAL A 88 -11.27 16.74 48.54
CA VAL A 88 -11.20 15.49 47.80
C VAL A 88 -10.23 15.69 46.64
N ASP A 89 -9.18 14.89 46.63
CA ASP A 89 -8.18 14.89 45.57
C ASP A 89 -8.40 13.73 44.61
N LEU A 90 -8.36 14.01 43.33
CA LEU A 90 -8.31 13.04 42.25
C LEU A 90 -6.86 12.82 41.83
N THR A 91 -6.47 11.56 41.67
CA THR A 91 -5.19 11.19 41.05
C THR A 91 -5.43 10.30 39.84
N LEU A 92 -4.93 10.72 38.67
CA LEU A 92 -4.85 9.88 37.47
C LEU A 92 -3.48 9.20 37.45
N THR A 93 -3.45 7.86 37.49
CA THR A 93 -2.20 7.07 37.52
C THR A 93 -2.15 6.08 36.38
N ARG A 94 -0.98 5.91 35.74
CA ARG A 94 -0.77 4.89 34.70
C ARG A 94 -1.15 3.51 35.25
N ASN A 95 -2.06 2.84 34.55
CA ASN A 95 -2.48 1.47 34.89
C ASN A 95 -1.52 0.41 34.30
N ASP A 96 -1.74 -0.86 34.61
CA ASP A 96 -0.93 -1.97 34.08
C ASP A 96 -1.46 -2.53 32.76
N THR A 97 -2.50 -1.92 32.17
CA THR A 97 -3.06 -2.36 30.88
C THR A 97 -2.03 -2.16 29.77
N PRO A 98 -1.57 -3.25 29.10
CA PRO A 98 -0.68 -3.12 27.95
C PRO A 98 -1.37 -2.38 26.80
N PHE A 99 -0.63 -1.57 26.05
CA PHE A 99 -1.20 -0.86 24.90
C PHE A 99 -1.83 -1.80 23.87
N ALA A 100 -1.22 -2.96 23.65
CA ALA A 100 -1.71 -3.97 22.70
C ALA A 100 -3.08 -4.55 23.05
N THR A 101 -3.54 -4.44 24.30
CA THR A 101 -4.89 -4.90 24.72
C THR A 101 -6.00 -4.10 24.05
N ILE A 102 -5.74 -2.85 23.66
CA ILE A 102 -6.72 -1.98 22.98
C ILE A 102 -6.72 -2.20 21.46
N ALA A 103 -5.69 -2.83 20.91
CA ALA A 103 -5.57 -3.07 19.47
C ALA A 103 -6.65 -4.02 18.96
N GLN A 104 -7.16 -3.75 17.76
CA GLN A 104 -8.17 -4.57 17.08
C GLN A 104 -7.56 -5.46 15.99
N THR A 105 -6.36 -5.13 15.51
CA THR A 105 -5.67 -5.85 14.44
C THR A 105 -4.27 -6.28 14.86
N ARG A 106 -3.67 -7.22 14.11
CA ARG A 106 -2.30 -7.68 14.39
C ARG A 106 -1.29 -6.55 14.17
N ASN A 107 -1.48 -5.73 13.13
CA ASN A 107 -0.61 -4.60 12.85
C ASN A 107 -0.72 -3.53 13.94
N GLN A 108 -1.93 -3.24 14.42
CA GLN A 108 -2.13 -2.34 15.56
C GLN A 108 -1.46 -2.88 16.83
N ALA A 109 -1.58 -4.17 17.12
CA ALA A 109 -0.94 -4.78 18.28
C ALA A 109 0.59 -4.75 18.21
N ALA A 110 1.16 -4.95 17.01
CA ALA A 110 2.61 -4.85 16.79
C ALA A 110 3.12 -3.42 17.06
N VAL A 111 2.43 -2.40 16.52
CA VAL A 111 2.72 -1.00 16.81
C VAL A 111 2.60 -0.69 18.30
N ALA A 112 1.49 -1.09 18.92
CA ALA A 112 1.25 -0.85 20.34
C ALA A 112 2.31 -1.50 21.22
N THR A 113 2.79 -2.70 20.85
CA THR A 113 3.89 -3.39 21.51
C THR A 113 5.22 -2.65 21.32
N ALA A 114 5.49 -2.12 20.12
CA ALA A 114 6.68 -1.32 19.85
C ALA A 114 6.69 -0.03 20.68
N ILE A 115 5.56 0.68 20.77
CA ILE A 115 5.41 1.87 21.61
C ILE A 115 5.62 1.52 23.08
N GLN A 116 5.02 0.42 23.56
CA GLN A 116 5.19 -0.05 24.94
C GLN A 116 6.66 -0.36 25.24
N GLY A 117 7.37 -1.00 24.31
CA GLY A 117 8.79 -1.33 24.41
C GLY A 117 9.73 -0.12 24.39
N ALA A 118 9.34 0.97 23.70
CA ALA A 118 10.08 2.23 23.73
C ALA A 118 10.08 2.89 25.13
N GLY A 119 9.05 2.59 25.95
CA GLY A 119 8.99 2.97 27.35
C GLY A 119 8.72 4.46 27.61
N ALA A 120 8.62 4.82 28.89
CA ALA A 120 8.16 6.15 29.34
C ALA A 120 9.05 7.34 28.94
N GLY A 121 10.30 7.09 28.52
CA GLY A 121 11.19 8.12 28.00
C GLY A 121 10.89 8.56 26.57
N ALA A 122 10.13 7.76 25.81
CA ALA A 122 9.78 8.07 24.44
C ALA A 122 8.59 9.04 24.36
N GLY A 123 8.70 10.09 23.54
CA GLY A 123 7.63 11.06 23.36
C GLY A 123 6.32 10.43 22.84
N ILE A 124 6.42 9.36 22.04
CA ILE A 124 5.26 8.60 21.55
C ILE A 124 4.56 7.85 22.67
N TYR A 125 5.31 7.25 23.61
CA TYR A 125 4.74 6.57 24.77
C TYR A 125 3.91 7.54 25.62
N ALA A 126 4.47 8.70 25.96
CA ALA A 126 3.80 9.70 26.78
C ALA A 126 2.49 10.20 26.15
N ARG A 127 2.45 10.33 24.82
CA ARG A 127 1.22 10.67 24.07
C ARG A 127 0.20 9.54 24.11
N THR A 128 0.63 8.29 23.94
CA THR A 128 -0.28 7.12 23.98
C THR A 128 -0.97 6.96 25.33
N VAL A 129 -0.28 7.27 26.44
CA VAL A 129 -0.86 7.18 27.80
C VAL A 129 -2.11 8.04 27.97
N GLY A 130 -2.17 9.19 27.31
CA GLY A 130 -3.29 10.14 27.40
C GLY A 130 -4.48 9.85 26.48
N LEU A 131 -4.49 8.72 25.77
CA LEU A 131 -5.55 8.39 24.81
C LEU A 131 -6.72 7.65 25.47
N THR A 132 -7.92 7.94 24.96
CA THR A 132 -9.10 7.09 25.16
C THR A 132 -9.01 5.82 24.31
N THR A 133 -9.86 4.83 24.57
CA THR A 133 -9.89 3.56 23.82
C THR A 133 -10.06 3.77 22.30
N PRO A 134 -11.05 4.56 21.81
CA PRO A 134 -11.21 4.79 20.37
C PRO A 134 -10.04 5.55 19.74
N GLU A 135 -9.45 6.50 20.47
CA GLU A 135 -8.30 7.26 20.00
C GLU A 135 -7.05 6.39 19.90
N ALA A 136 -6.83 5.47 20.85
CA ALA A 136 -5.72 4.53 20.81
C ALA A 136 -5.81 3.58 19.60
N VAL A 137 -7.00 3.04 19.29
CA VAL A 137 -7.22 2.24 18.07
C VAL A 137 -6.84 3.04 16.82
N THR A 138 -7.31 4.30 16.75
CA THR A 138 -7.01 5.20 15.62
C THR A 138 -5.51 5.50 15.53
N ALA A 139 -4.86 5.78 16.65
CA ALA A 139 -3.43 6.05 16.72
C ALA A 139 -2.58 4.86 16.26
N PHE A 140 -2.91 3.65 16.73
CA PHE A 140 -2.20 2.44 16.32
C PHE A 140 -2.39 2.15 14.84
N GLN A 141 -3.61 2.36 14.31
CA GLN A 141 -3.87 2.20 12.87
C GLN A 141 -3.10 3.21 12.02
N ALA A 142 -3.02 4.48 12.45
CA ALA A 142 -2.27 5.50 11.73
C ALA A 142 -0.77 5.20 11.65
N LEU A 143 -0.24 4.41 12.60
CA LEU A 143 1.18 4.09 12.75
C LEU A 143 1.63 2.79 12.06
N THR A 144 0.73 1.93 11.57
CA THR A 144 1.06 0.58 11.04
C THR A 144 1.98 0.55 9.81
N GLY A 145 2.05 1.64 9.03
CA GLY A 145 2.90 1.71 7.84
C GLY A 145 2.46 0.77 6.69
N ASP A 146 1.17 0.37 6.65
CA ASP A 146 0.66 -0.66 5.73
C ASP A 146 0.96 -0.39 4.25
N ILE A 147 1.09 0.89 3.85
CA ILE A 147 1.40 1.28 2.47
C ILE A 147 2.73 0.68 1.95
N HIS A 148 3.71 0.45 2.83
CA HIS A 148 4.98 -0.20 2.46
C HIS A 148 4.80 -1.66 2.07
N ALA A 149 3.92 -2.38 2.76
CA ALA A 149 3.60 -3.77 2.42
C ALA A 149 2.76 -3.82 1.15
N SER A 150 1.76 -2.93 1.03
CA SER A 150 0.90 -2.86 -0.15
C SER A 150 1.65 -2.46 -1.43
N SER A 151 2.77 -1.74 -1.32
CA SER A 151 3.63 -1.45 -2.48
C SER A 151 4.24 -2.73 -3.09
N VAL A 152 4.46 -3.78 -2.28
CA VAL A 152 4.94 -5.10 -2.76
C VAL A 152 3.86 -5.77 -3.58
N SER A 153 2.62 -5.78 -3.10
CA SER A 153 1.46 -6.31 -3.86
C SER A 153 1.28 -5.55 -5.18
N ALA A 154 1.46 -4.23 -5.18
CA ALA A 154 1.44 -3.45 -6.40
C ALA A 154 2.55 -3.85 -7.38
N ALA A 155 3.78 -4.10 -6.89
CA ALA A 155 4.89 -4.53 -7.72
C ALA A 155 4.70 -5.95 -8.32
N TYR A 156 4.09 -6.89 -7.60
CA TYR A 156 3.72 -8.22 -8.13
C TYR A 156 2.79 -8.11 -9.34
N GLU A 157 1.83 -7.21 -9.25
CA GLU A 157 0.83 -6.99 -10.29
C GLU A 157 1.41 -6.21 -11.48
N THR A 158 2.32 -5.27 -11.26
CA THR A 158 3.08 -4.66 -12.36
C THR A 158 3.89 -5.71 -13.12
N ALA A 159 4.48 -6.70 -12.43
CA ALA A 159 5.19 -7.81 -13.06
C ALA A 159 4.26 -8.73 -13.88
N PHE A 160 2.97 -8.81 -13.55
CA PHE A 160 1.98 -9.51 -14.36
C PHE A 160 1.88 -8.88 -15.76
N PHE A 161 1.69 -7.55 -15.85
CA PHE A 161 1.53 -6.87 -17.16
C PHE A 161 2.74 -7.01 -18.07
N VAL A 162 3.95 -6.92 -17.52
CA VAL A 162 5.19 -7.11 -18.28
C VAL A 162 5.26 -8.52 -18.86
N ARG A 163 4.95 -9.53 -18.05
CA ARG A 163 4.91 -10.93 -18.49
C ARG A 163 3.86 -11.14 -19.58
N GLU A 164 2.62 -10.69 -19.36
CA GLU A 164 1.54 -10.93 -20.32
C GLU A 164 1.83 -10.28 -21.66
N ALA A 165 2.40 -9.07 -21.70
CA ALA A 165 2.79 -8.43 -22.95
C ALA A 165 3.85 -9.24 -23.74
N ILE A 166 4.81 -9.86 -23.03
CA ILE A 166 5.80 -10.75 -23.66
C ILE A 166 5.17 -12.07 -24.12
N LEU A 167 4.31 -12.69 -23.30
CA LEU A 167 3.61 -13.92 -23.67
C LEU A 167 2.67 -13.71 -24.87
N ASP A 168 1.97 -12.59 -24.93
CA ASP A 168 1.12 -12.22 -26.07
C ASP A 168 1.94 -12.04 -27.35
N ARG A 169 3.13 -11.42 -27.27
CA ARG A 169 4.07 -11.38 -28.41
C ARG A 169 4.54 -12.77 -28.83
N LEU A 170 4.78 -13.67 -27.89
CA LEU A 170 5.18 -15.05 -28.18
C LEU A 170 4.02 -15.87 -28.79
N ARG A 171 2.77 -15.62 -28.39
CA ARG A 171 1.56 -16.21 -28.98
C ARG A 171 1.29 -15.69 -30.40
N TRP A 172 1.70 -14.46 -30.70
CA TRP A 172 1.60 -13.92 -32.05
C TRP A 172 2.57 -14.65 -33.00
N SER A 173 2.06 -15.70 -33.64
CA SER A 173 2.68 -16.35 -34.80
C SER A 173 2.45 -15.46 -36.01
N GLY A 174 3.50 -14.78 -36.49
CA GLY A 174 3.46 -13.86 -37.62
C GLY A 174 3.25 -14.54 -38.97
N ASP A 175 2.22 -15.37 -39.10
CA ASP A 175 1.81 -15.95 -40.39
C ASP A 175 0.87 -14.97 -41.10
N ALA A 176 1.43 -13.82 -41.45
CA ALA A 176 0.84 -12.90 -42.41
C ALA A 176 1.98 -12.50 -43.34
N GLY A 177 2.07 -13.18 -44.48
CA GLY A 177 2.98 -12.82 -45.56
C GLY A 177 2.74 -11.37 -45.97
N ARG A 178 3.54 -10.45 -45.43
CA ARG A 178 3.66 -9.11 -45.98
C ARG A 178 4.71 -9.20 -47.07
N ASP A 179 4.25 -9.10 -48.31
CA ASP A 179 5.10 -8.93 -49.48
C ASP A 179 5.61 -7.48 -49.47
N TYR A 180 6.91 -7.28 -49.28
CA TYR A 180 7.51 -5.93 -49.18
C TYR A 180 7.80 -5.31 -50.57
N GLY A 181 7.44 -6.01 -51.65
CA GLY A 181 7.54 -5.52 -53.02
C GLY A 181 8.98 -5.41 -53.56
N THR A 182 9.10 -5.26 -54.87
CA THR A 182 10.36 -5.02 -55.59
C THR A 182 10.46 -3.55 -55.99
N LEU A 183 11.63 -2.91 -55.86
CA LEU A 183 11.83 -1.56 -56.39
C LEU A 183 12.41 -1.63 -57.82
N PRO A 184 11.91 -0.82 -58.77
CA PRO A 184 12.49 -0.72 -60.09
C PRO A 184 13.84 0.00 -60.01
N ALA A 185 14.93 -0.65 -60.44
CA ALA A 185 16.24 -0.02 -60.58
C ALA A 185 16.68 0.01 -62.05
N THR A 186 17.37 1.07 -62.46
CA THR A 186 17.94 1.24 -63.79
C THR A 186 19.39 1.70 -63.69
N TYR A 187 20.29 1.09 -64.46
CA TYR A 187 21.70 1.48 -64.57
C TYR A 187 21.94 1.99 -65.98
N THR A 188 22.29 3.28 -66.13
CA THR A 188 22.43 3.97 -67.43
C THR A 188 23.88 4.27 -67.81
N ALA A 189 24.86 3.74 -67.07
CA ALA A 189 26.26 4.15 -67.21
C ALA A 189 26.93 3.75 -68.54
N ASP A 190 26.37 2.81 -69.31
CA ASP A 190 27.07 2.19 -70.45
C ASP A 190 26.30 2.19 -71.79
N LEU A 191 25.19 2.95 -71.89
CA LEU A 191 24.31 2.92 -73.07
C LEU A 191 23.82 4.32 -73.48
N PRO A 192 24.62 5.12 -74.22
CA PRO A 192 24.10 6.30 -74.88
C PRO A 192 23.06 5.86 -75.93
N SER A 193 21.85 6.42 -75.87
CA SER A 193 20.77 6.22 -76.85
C SER A 193 19.95 4.92 -76.78
N ARG A 194 20.00 4.14 -75.69
CA ARG A 194 19.13 2.96 -75.50
C ARG A 194 18.39 3.02 -74.17
N ALA A 195 17.09 2.72 -74.16
CA ALA A 195 16.32 2.58 -72.92
C ALA A 195 16.82 1.36 -72.13
N ALA A 196 17.32 1.57 -70.92
CA ALA A 196 17.79 0.50 -70.06
C ALA A 196 16.60 -0.35 -69.53
N PRO A 197 16.71 -1.70 -69.55
CA PRO A 197 15.66 -2.56 -69.02
C PRO A 197 15.54 -2.35 -67.50
N VAL A 198 14.31 -2.11 -67.03
CA VAL A 198 14.01 -1.99 -65.60
C VAL A 198 14.12 -3.39 -64.97
N ALA A 199 15.13 -3.59 -64.13
CA ALA A 199 15.25 -4.82 -63.37
C ALA A 199 14.61 -4.64 -61.98
N PRO A 200 13.68 -5.53 -61.57
CA PRO A 200 13.16 -5.51 -60.21
C PRO A 200 14.30 -5.93 -59.26
N VAL A 201 14.73 -5.02 -58.40
CA VAL A 201 15.69 -5.31 -57.35
C VAL A 201 14.91 -5.59 -56.06
N PRO A 202 15.02 -6.79 -55.47
CA PRO A 202 14.38 -7.06 -54.19
C PRO A 202 15.03 -6.16 -53.13
N VAL A 203 14.20 -5.40 -52.40
CA VAL A 203 14.67 -4.59 -51.27
C VAL A 203 15.06 -5.55 -50.15
N ARG A 204 16.33 -5.53 -49.75
CA ARG A 204 16.77 -6.21 -48.53
C ARG A 204 16.37 -5.40 -47.31
N VAL A 205 15.08 -5.41 -46.97
CA VAL A 205 14.63 -5.13 -45.61
C VAL A 205 15.03 -6.34 -44.75
N LEU A 206 15.27 -6.16 -43.44
CA LEU A 206 15.35 -7.31 -42.53
C LEU A 206 14.15 -8.21 -42.82
N ASP A 207 14.39 -9.47 -43.22
CA ASP A 207 13.29 -10.40 -43.49
C ASP A 207 12.45 -10.48 -42.21
N PRO A 208 11.19 -9.99 -42.21
CA PRO A 208 10.37 -9.99 -41.01
C PRO A 208 9.94 -11.39 -40.59
N ARG A 209 10.23 -12.41 -41.44
CA ARG A 209 10.18 -13.82 -41.06
C ARG A 209 11.30 -14.19 -40.09
N VAL A 210 12.41 -13.47 -40.10
CA VAL A 210 13.61 -13.71 -39.29
C VAL A 210 13.77 -12.69 -38.18
N PHE A 211 13.38 -11.42 -38.35
CA PHE A 211 13.48 -10.38 -37.31
C PHE A 211 12.19 -9.57 -37.17
N GLY A 212 11.65 -9.48 -35.96
CA GLY A 212 10.46 -8.71 -35.63
C GLY A 212 10.74 -7.61 -34.62
N LEU A 213 10.19 -6.42 -34.87
CA LEU A 213 10.10 -5.33 -33.88
C LEU A 213 8.65 -5.21 -33.41
N TRP A 214 8.46 -4.98 -32.12
CA TRP A 214 7.13 -4.83 -31.54
C TRP A 214 7.13 -3.84 -30.38
N GLY A 215 5.93 -3.35 -30.06
CA GLY A 215 5.71 -2.50 -28.92
C GLY A 215 4.24 -2.51 -28.50
N GLN A 216 4.01 -2.35 -27.21
CA GLN A 216 2.67 -2.35 -26.62
C GLN A 216 2.62 -1.35 -25.46
N GLY A 217 1.58 -0.51 -25.45
CA GLY A 217 1.18 0.26 -24.28
C GLY A 217 0.16 -0.52 -23.46
N PHE A 218 0.21 -0.40 -22.14
CA PHE A 218 -0.78 -1.02 -21.26
C PHE A 218 -1.11 -0.10 -20.09
N GLY A 219 -2.31 -0.29 -19.53
CA GLY A 219 -2.77 0.41 -18.35
C GLY A 219 -3.73 -0.47 -17.55
N SER A 220 -3.76 -0.26 -16.24
CA SER A 220 -4.62 -0.99 -15.32
C SER A 220 -4.96 -0.13 -14.13
N PHE A 221 -6.23 -0.17 -13.74
CA PHE A 221 -6.71 0.33 -12.47
C PHE A 221 -7.15 -0.86 -11.62
N GLY A 222 -7.05 -0.73 -10.31
CA GLY A 222 -7.44 -1.80 -9.38
C GLY A 222 -7.53 -1.32 -7.94
N GLN A 223 -8.19 -2.13 -7.12
CA GLN A 223 -8.32 -1.87 -5.70
C GLN A 223 -7.95 -3.13 -4.90
N ALA A 224 -6.97 -3.00 -4.01
CA ALA A 224 -6.73 -3.98 -2.97
C ALA A 224 -7.68 -3.65 -1.81
N ARG A 225 -8.63 -4.55 -1.52
CA ARG A 225 -9.58 -4.37 -0.41
C ARG A 225 -8.91 -4.67 0.92
N SER A 226 -9.33 -3.96 1.96
CA SER A 226 -8.97 -4.29 3.35
C SER A 226 -9.38 -5.71 3.71
N ASP A 227 -8.50 -6.40 4.45
CA ASP A 227 -8.74 -7.72 5.05
C ASP A 227 -9.08 -7.63 6.55
N GLY A 228 -9.35 -6.41 7.05
CA GLY A 228 -9.53 -6.10 8.46
C GLY A 228 -8.22 -5.90 9.23
N ASN A 229 -7.06 -6.12 8.63
CA ASN A 229 -5.74 -5.85 9.23
C ASN A 229 -4.98 -4.74 8.50
N ALA A 230 -5.03 -4.72 7.16
CA ALA A 230 -4.48 -3.68 6.30
C ALA A 230 -5.58 -2.78 5.72
N VAL A 231 -5.23 -1.53 5.39
CA VAL A 231 -6.15 -0.58 4.75
C VAL A 231 -6.37 -0.86 3.27
N THR A 232 -7.53 -0.47 2.75
CA THR A 232 -7.82 -0.49 1.30
C THR A 232 -6.84 0.42 0.55
N LEU A 233 -6.40 0.00 -0.63
CA LEU A 233 -5.49 0.76 -1.50
C LEU A 233 -5.97 0.74 -2.95
N ASN A 234 -6.08 1.92 -3.56
CA ASN A 234 -6.32 2.06 -4.99
C ASN A 234 -4.99 2.14 -5.74
N ARG A 235 -4.97 1.56 -6.95
CA ARG A 235 -3.78 1.51 -7.80
C ARG A 235 -4.15 1.87 -9.23
N ASP A 236 -3.38 2.76 -9.82
CA ASP A 236 -3.40 3.04 -11.26
C ASP A 236 -2.00 2.82 -11.81
N THR A 237 -1.90 1.99 -12.85
CA THR A 237 -0.64 1.62 -13.50
C THR A 237 -0.73 1.96 -14.97
N ALA A 238 0.31 2.58 -15.50
CA ALA A 238 0.48 2.81 -16.93
C ALA A 238 1.92 2.50 -17.31
N GLY A 239 2.11 1.98 -18.52
CA GLY A 239 3.43 1.65 -19.01
C GLY A 239 3.45 1.27 -20.46
N PHE A 240 4.65 0.99 -20.94
CA PHE A 240 4.88 0.47 -22.27
C PHE A 240 6.03 -0.53 -22.24
N VAL A 241 6.02 -1.41 -23.23
CA VAL A 241 7.12 -2.33 -23.54
C VAL A 241 7.46 -2.21 -25.01
N LEU A 242 8.74 -2.28 -25.32
CA LEU A 242 9.29 -2.38 -26.66
C LEU A 242 10.17 -3.62 -26.70
N GLY A 243 10.22 -4.29 -27.85
CA GLY A 243 11.08 -5.46 -27.98
C GLY A 243 11.43 -5.80 -29.42
N ALA A 244 12.37 -6.72 -29.52
CA ALA A 244 12.84 -7.28 -30.77
C ALA A 244 13.04 -8.79 -30.61
N ASP A 245 12.59 -9.57 -31.58
CA ASP A 245 12.83 -11.00 -31.63
C ASP A 245 13.32 -11.46 -33.00
N LEU A 246 14.04 -12.57 -32.98
CA LEU A 246 14.42 -13.32 -34.15
C LEU A 246 13.71 -14.67 -34.20
N ARG A 247 13.29 -15.11 -35.38
CA ARG A 247 12.70 -16.43 -35.61
C ARG A 247 13.63 -17.23 -36.53
N LEU A 248 13.95 -18.43 -36.09
CA LEU A 248 14.77 -19.39 -36.82
C LEU A 248 13.87 -20.36 -37.60
N GLU A 249 14.41 -20.92 -38.69
CA GLU A 249 13.69 -21.87 -39.56
C GLU A 249 13.23 -23.14 -38.80
N ASN A 250 13.90 -23.48 -37.70
CA ASN A 250 13.57 -24.62 -36.85
C ASN A 250 12.37 -24.38 -35.89
N GLY A 251 11.69 -23.24 -35.98
CA GLY A 251 10.53 -22.91 -35.14
C GLY A 251 10.87 -22.24 -33.80
N ILE A 252 12.14 -21.95 -33.53
CA ILE A 252 12.57 -21.20 -32.35
C ILE A 252 12.38 -19.69 -32.60
N LYS A 253 11.83 -18.98 -31.61
CA LYS A 253 11.80 -17.52 -31.51
C LYS A 253 12.63 -17.09 -30.29
N LEU A 254 13.54 -16.13 -30.42
CA LEU A 254 14.32 -15.58 -29.30
C LEU A 254 14.24 -14.07 -29.34
N GLY A 255 14.09 -13.41 -28.19
CA GLY A 255 13.97 -11.96 -28.18
C GLY A 255 14.37 -11.30 -26.87
N VAL A 256 14.44 -9.99 -26.95
CA VAL A 256 14.69 -9.08 -25.83
C VAL A 256 13.56 -8.06 -25.77
N ALA A 257 13.18 -7.68 -24.55
CA ALA A 257 12.18 -6.64 -24.32
C ALA A 257 12.66 -5.72 -23.20
N GLY A 258 12.20 -4.47 -23.24
CA GLY A 258 12.41 -3.52 -22.17
C GLY A 258 11.36 -2.43 -22.20
N GLY A 259 11.24 -1.71 -21.10
CA GLY A 259 10.20 -0.70 -20.98
C GLY A 259 10.21 0.02 -19.66
N TYR A 260 9.14 0.75 -19.45
CA TYR A 260 8.95 1.56 -18.26
C TYR A 260 7.50 1.46 -17.78
N THR A 261 7.33 1.40 -16.47
CA THR A 261 6.02 1.49 -15.83
C THR A 261 6.03 2.55 -14.74
N ARG A 262 4.86 3.17 -14.57
CA ARG A 262 4.58 4.08 -13.46
C ARG A 262 3.27 3.66 -12.82
N THR A 263 3.31 3.46 -11.51
CA THR A 263 2.16 3.06 -10.70
C THR A 263 1.93 4.10 -9.61
N THR A 264 0.73 4.66 -9.55
CA THR A 264 0.29 5.51 -8.45
C THR A 264 -0.55 4.70 -7.47
N LEU A 265 -0.39 4.98 -6.19
CA LEU A 265 -1.03 4.31 -5.07
C LEU A 265 -1.72 5.36 -4.20
N ASP A 266 -2.97 5.13 -3.85
CA ASP A 266 -3.75 6.07 -3.03
C ASP A 266 -4.63 5.32 -2.03
N ALA A 267 -4.52 5.68 -0.75
CA ALA A 267 -5.39 5.17 0.30
C ALA A 267 -6.62 6.09 0.48
N PRO A 268 -7.81 5.53 0.78
CA PRO A 268 -9.00 6.33 1.06
C PRO A 268 -8.77 7.37 2.14
N GLY A 269 -9.37 8.55 1.97
CA GLY A 269 -9.18 9.68 2.89
C GLY A 269 -7.81 10.38 2.77
N GLN A 270 -7.02 10.06 1.75
CA GLN A 270 -5.68 10.66 1.50
C GLN A 270 -4.71 10.48 2.66
N THR A 271 -4.89 9.42 3.45
CA THR A 271 -4.04 9.10 4.60
C THR A 271 -2.66 8.60 4.17
N ALA A 272 -2.55 8.04 2.97
CA ALA A 272 -1.31 7.62 2.36
C ALA A 272 -1.38 7.65 0.83
N SER A 273 -0.25 7.99 0.20
CA SER A 273 -0.09 7.99 -1.25
C SER A 273 1.32 7.57 -1.65
N GLY A 274 1.48 7.16 -2.91
CA GLY A 274 2.74 6.62 -3.38
C GLY A 274 2.89 6.59 -4.88
N THR A 275 4.13 6.60 -5.33
CA THR A 275 4.48 6.33 -6.73
C THR A 275 5.57 5.26 -6.76
N ILE A 276 5.39 4.28 -7.64
CA ILE A 276 6.39 3.29 -8.01
C ILE A 276 6.74 3.53 -9.47
N GLU A 277 8.01 3.73 -9.76
CA GLU A 277 8.53 3.89 -11.12
C GLU A 277 9.51 2.74 -11.37
N SER A 278 9.27 1.97 -12.44
CA SER A 278 10.07 0.78 -12.73
C SER A 278 10.61 0.82 -14.15
N GLY A 279 11.93 0.74 -14.28
CA GLY A 279 12.60 0.46 -15.55
C GLY A 279 12.92 -1.02 -15.63
N PHE A 280 12.51 -1.70 -16.70
CA PHE A 280 12.66 -3.14 -16.81
C PHE A 280 13.25 -3.59 -18.14
N GLY A 281 13.89 -4.76 -18.12
CA GLY A 281 14.45 -5.45 -19.27
C GLY A 281 14.37 -6.96 -19.09
N GLY A 282 14.29 -7.69 -20.19
CA GLY A 282 14.15 -9.14 -20.15
C GLY A 282 14.49 -9.82 -21.46
N VAL A 283 14.61 -11.14 -21.36
CA VAL A 283 14.82 -12.04 -22.49
C VAL A 283 13.68 -13.04 -22.54
N TYR A 284 13.31 -13.45 -23.74
CA TYR A 284 12.25 -14.41 -23.93
C TYR A 284 12.53 -15.33 -25.10
N GLY A 285 11.92 -16.50 -25.07
CA GLY A 285 12.07 -17.51 -26.10
C GLY A 285 10.80 -18.31 -26.27
N GLY A 286 10.57 -18.79 -27.48
CA GLY A 286 9.48 -19.69 -27.79
C GLY A 286 9.91 -20.77 -28.77
N TYR A 287 9.21 -21.90 -28.75
CA TYR A 287 9.43 -22.99 -29.67
C TYR A 287 8.07 -23.53 -30.12
N GLU A 288 7.85 -23.53 -31.44
CA GLU A 288 6.64 -24.09 -32.06
C GLU A 288 7.00 -25.34 -32.86
N ALA A 289 6.38 -26.47 -32.53
CA ALA A 289 6.58 -27.74 -33.21
C ALA A 289 5.22 -28.45 -33.44
N GLY A 290 4.70 -28.33 -34.67
CA GLY A 290 3.36 -28.80 -35.00
C GLY A 290 2.30 -28.13 -34.12
N PRO A 291 1.49 -28.89 -33.35
CA PRO A 291 0.49 -28.32 -32.46
C PRO A 291 1.08 -27.80 -31.14
N PHE A 292 2.31 -28.17 -30.76
CA PHE A 292 2.90 -27.77 -29.48
C PHE A 292 3.53 -26.39 -29.55
N ALA A 293 3.30 -25.60 -28.51
CA ALA A 293 3.97 -24.32 -28.28
C ALA A 293 4.57 -24.28 -26.88
N LEU A 294 5.87 -23.98 -26.78
CA LEU A 294 6.55 -23.65 -25.52
C LEU A 294 6.91 -22.18 -25.55
N ARG A 295 6.66 -21.46 -24.45
CA ARG A 295 6.96 -20.03 -24.28
C ARG A 295 7.64 -19.85 -22.94
N LEU A 296 8.77 -19.17 -22.92
CA LEU A 296 9.60 -18.95 -21.73
C LEU A 296 10.08 -17.50 -21.71
N GLY A 297 10.25 -16.95 -20.52
CA GLY A 297 10.83 -15.62 -20.36
C GLY A 297 11.36 -15.35 -18.97
N ALA A 298 12.27 -14.39 -18.90
CA ALA A 298 12.80 -13.87 -17.66
C ALA A 298 13.00 -12.35 -17.77
N SER A 299 12.71 -11.62 -16.70
CA SER A 299 12.82 -10.17 -16.63
C SER A 299 13.39 -9.69 -15.30
N TYR A 300 14.06 -8.54 -15.36
CA TYR A 300 14.56 -7.78 -14.23
C TYR A 300 14.01 -6.36 -14.32
N ALA A 301 13.54 -5.82 -13.21
CA ALA A 301 13.12 -4.44 -13.08
C ALA A 301 13.85 -3.78 -11.90
N ASP A 302 14.37 -2.58 -12.12
CA ASP A 302 14.79 -1.67 -11.05
C ASP A 302 13.61 -0.79 -10.68
N ASN A 303 13.31 -0.68 -9.39
CA ASN A 303 12.13 0.00 -8.87
C ASN A 303 12.54 1.17 -7.98
N SER A 304 12.00 2.35 -8.25
CA SER A 304 12.09 3.52 -7.39
C SER A 304 10.73 3.78 -6.74
N LEU A 305 10.69 3.79 -5.41
CA LEU A 305 9.48 4.00 -4.63
C LEU A 305 9.57 5.33 -3.90
N ARG A 306 8.51 6.14 -4.01
CA ARG A 306 8.30 7.35 -3.23
C ARG A 306 6.95 7.27 -2.55
N LEU A 307 6.94 7.17 -1.23
CA LEU A 307 5.73 7.04 -0.43
C LEU A 307 5.60 8.24 0.50
N ARG A 308 4.35 8.62 0.79
CA ARG A 308 3.98 9.64 1.77
C ARG A 308 2.77 9.16 2.55
N ARG A 309 2.75 9.41 3.85
CA ARG A 309 1.57 9.15 4.69
C ARG A 309 1.41 10.21 5.76
N SER A 310 0.18 10.45 6.17
CA SER A 310 -0.15 11.34 7.27
C SER A 310 -0.51 10.51 8.49
N VAL A 311 0.18 10.77 9.60
CA VAL A 311 -0.06 10.12 10.89
C VAL A 311 -0.72 11.16 11.79
N VAL A 312 -2.03 11.03 11.97
CA VAL A 312 -2.83 11.98 12.74
C VAL A 312 -3.65 11.24 13.78
N PHE A 313 -3.45 11.63 15.03
CA PHE A 313 -4.28 11.24 16.16
C PHE A 313 -4.22 12.37 17.20
N PRO A 314 -5.06 12.36 18.25
CA PRO A 314 -5.11 13.47 19.19
C PRO A 314 -3.72 13.88 19.69
N GLY A 315 -3.38 15.16 19.51
CA GLY A 315 -2.11 15.71 19.98
C GLY A 315 -0.90 15.27 19.16
N PHE A 316 -1.07 14.61 18.02
CA PHE A 316 0.02 14.21 17.11
C PHE A 316 -0.42 14.39 15.66
N SER A 317 0.39 15.08 14.87
CA SER A 317 0.14 15.27 13.44
C SER A 317 1.47 15.41 12.74
N GLU A 318 1.83 14.39 11.98
CA GLU A 318 3.06 14.36 11.20
C GLU A 318 2.79 13.81 9.80
N THR A 319 3.66 14.19 8.86
CA THR A 319 3.65 13.67 7.49
C THR A 319 4.96 12.97 7.27
N GLU A 320 4.90 11.66 7.13
CA GLU A 320 6.03 10.79 6.90
C GLU A 320 6.26 10.60 5.41
N SER A 321 7.51 10.59 5.01
CA SER A 321 7.92 10.36 3.63
C SER A 321 9.07 9.37 3.55
N ALA A 322 8.96 8.43 2.62
CA ALA A 322 10.00 7.45 2.36
C ALA A 322 10.38 7.48 0.88
N ARG A 323 11.68 7.32 0.62
CA ARG A 323 12.21 7.07 -0.72
C ARG A 323 13.18 5.90 -0.63
N TYR A 324 12.92 4.86 -1.42
CA TYR A 324 13.79 3.69 -1.45
C TYR A 324 13.72 3.00 -2.79
N GLY A 325 14.81 2.30 -3.11
CA GLY A 325 14.89 1.44 -4.29
C GLY A 325 14.47 0.01 -3.98
N GLY A 326 14.42 -0.80 -5.03
CA GLY A 326 14.23 -2.24 -4.95
C GLY A 326 14.37 -2.86 -6.33
N SER A 327 14.24 -4.17 -6.39
CA SER A 327 14.28 -4.89 -7.66
C SER A 327 13.19 -5.94 -7.73
N THR A 328 12.71 -6.20 -8.94
CA THR A 328 11.81 -7.31 -9.23
C THR A 328 12.49 -8.24 -10.22
N VAL A 329 12.61 -9.51 -9.86
CA VAL A 329 13.06 -10.58 -10.75
C VAL A 329 11.89 -11.49 -11.03
N GLN A 330 11.67 -11.82 -12.29
CA GLN A 330 10.60 -12.72 -12.68
C GLN A 330 11.09 -13.75 -13.69
N GLY A 331 10.67 -15.00 -13.52
CA GLY A 331 10.79 -16.07 -14.51
C GLY A 331 9.43 -16.68 -14.77
N PHE A 332 9.10 -16.96 -16.02
CA PHE A 332 7.79 -17.47 -16.40
C PHE A 332 7.84 -18.39 -17.61
N GLY A 333 6.81 -19.22 -17.72
CA GLY A 333 6.66 -20.13 -18.85
C GLY A 333 5.23 -20.57 -19.07
N GLU A 334 4.94 -20.94 -20.31
CA GLU A 334 3.66 -21.47 -20.77
C GLU A 334 3.88 -22.60 -21.79
N ILE A 335 3.05 -23.63 -21.67
CA ILE A 335 2.95 -24.73 -22.63
C ILE A 335 1.54 -24.73 -23.20
N GLY A 336 1.42 -24.70 -24.53
CA GLY A 336 0.15 -24.70 -25.25
C GLY A 336 0.06 -25.85 -26.27
N TYR A 337 -1.16 -26.25 -26.60
CA TYR A 337 -1.45 -27.26 -27.62
C TYR A 337 -2.55 -26.79 -28.56
N ARG A 338 -2.22 -26.53 -29.83
CA ARG A 338 -3.16 -26.03 -30.85
C ARG A 338 -4.02 -27.16 -31.40
N ILE A 339 -5.33 -26.96 -31.31
CA ILE A 339 -6.36 -27.82 -31.88
C ILE A 339 -6.99 -27.04 -33.03
N ALA A 340 -6.68 -27.44 -34.26
CA ALA A 340 -7.29 -26.84 -35.45
C ALA A 340 -8.79 -27.16 -35.46
N LEU A 341 -9.61 -26.12 -35.54
CA LEU A 341 -11.01 -26.20 -35.89
C LEU A 341 -11.07 -26.14 -37.41
N GLY A 342 -11.66 -27.14 -38.07
CA GLY A 342 -11.48 -27.43 -39.49
C GLY A 342 -11.51 -26.22 -40.44
N ALA A 343 -10.73 -26.29 -41.52
CA ALA A 343 -10.71 -25.29 -42.57
C ALA A 343 -12.06 -25.28 -43.33
N GLY A 344 -12.95 -24.36 -42.99
CA GLY A 344 -14.16 -24.12 -43.77
C GLY A 344 -13.83 -23.38 -45.06
N VAL A 345 -14.20 -23.93 -46.21
CA VAL A 345 -14.19 -23.19 -47.48
C VAL A 345 -15.44 -22.30 -47.52
N LEU A 346 -15.30 -21.02 -47.18
CA LEU A 346 -16.31 -20.02 -47.53
C LEU A 346 -16.08 -19.56 -48.98
N GLY A 347 -16.50 -20.41 -49.92
CA GLY A 347 -16.54 -20.08 -51.34
C GLY A 347 -15.19 -20.02 -52.05
N LYS A 348 -15.25 -19.91 -53.37
CA LYS A 348 -14.17 -20.14 -54.34
C LYS A 348 -13.04 -19.08 -54.39
N ALA A 349 -12.84 -18.24 -53.37
CA ALA A 349 -11.96 -17.06 -53.55
C ALA A 349 -11.00 -16.67 -52.41
N SER A 350 -11.04 -17.25 -51.21
CA SER A 350 -10.02 -16.96 -50.19
C SER A 350 -9.79 -18.16 -49.27
N PRO A 351 -8.55 -18.64 -49.08
CA PRO A 351 -8.27 -19.58 -48.00
C PRO A 351 -8.62 -18.89 -46.67
N VAL A 352 -9.59 -19.42 -45.95
CA VAL A 352 -9.86 -19.01 -44.57
C VAL A 352 -8.74 -19.63 -43.73
N THR A 353 -7.94 -18.79 -43.07
CA THR A 353 -6.94 -19.25 -42.10
C THR A 353 -7.63 -20.19 -41.11
N ALA A 354 -7.13 -21.42 -40.96
CA ALA A 354 -7.72 -22.38 -40.05
C ALA A 354 -7.84 -21.76 -38.66
N SER A 355 -9.06 -21.69 -38.13
CA SER A 355 -9.28 -21.28 -36.75
C SER A 355 -8.73 -22.39 -35.84
N TYR A 356 -8.21 -22.02 -34.67
CA TYR A 356 -7.70 -22.99 -33.71
C TYR A 356 -8.08 -22.58 -32.29
N ILE A 357 -8.14 -23.57 -31.41
CA ILE A 357 -8.19 -23.37 -29.97
C ILE A 357 -6.84 -23.83 -29.41
N GLU A 358 -6.23 -23.04 -28.53
CA GLU A 358 -4.98 -23.39 -27.88
C GLU A 358 -5.20 -23.42 -26.35
N PRO A 359 -5.62 -24.55 -25.76
CA PRO A 359 -5.47 -24.76 -24.33
C PRO A 359 -4.01 -24.57 -23.92
N PHE A 360 -3.80 -23.90 -22.79
CA PHE A 360 -2.47 -23.64 -22.25
C PHE A 360 -2.42 -23.81 -20.73
N VAL A 361 -1.23 -24.12 -20.24
CA VAL A 361 -0.88 -24.09 -18.82
C VAL A 361 0.37 -23.25 -18.65
N GLY A 362 0.33 -22.31 -17.70
CA GLY A 362 1.41 -21.39 -17.44
C GLY A 362 1.74 -21.27 -15.95
N GLY A 363 2.97 -20.88 -15.66
CA GLY A 363 3.46 -20.64 -14.32
C GLY A 363 4.49 -19.52 -14.31
N ALA A 364 4.63 -18.87 -13.15
CA ALA A 364 5.65 -17.84 -12.95
C ALA A 364 6.16 -17.82 -11.51
N TYR A 365 7.42 -17.43 -11.37
CA TYR A 365 8.06 -17.07 -10.12
C TYR A 365 8.37 -15.57 -10.16
N VAL A 366 8.04 -14.86 -9.08
CA VAL A 366 8.32 -13.43 -8.91
C VAL A 366 8.99 -13.22 -7.56
N GLY A 367 10.23 -12.76 -7.57
CA GLY A 367 10.98 -12.32 -6.41
C GLY A 367 11.04 -10.80 -6.36
N ILE A 368 10.70 -10.21 -5.22
CA ILE A 368 10.74 -8.76 -5.00
C ILE A 368 11.69 -8.49 -3.84
N ASP A 369 12.72 -7.70 -4.11
CA ASP A 369 13.64 -7.19 -3.11
C ASP A 369 13.41 -5.69 -2.88
N ARG A 370 13.56 -5.25 -1.63
CA ARG A 370 13.43 -3.85 -1.24
C ARG A 370 14.64 -3.45 -0.43
N ASN A 371 15.23 -2.32 -0.78
CA ASN A 371 16.31 -1.75 0.01
C ASN A 371 15.78 -1.34 1.40
N ARG A 372 16.68 -1.35 2.39
CA ARG A 372 16.39 -0.77 3.70
C ARG A 372 16.06 0.72 3.53
N PHE A 373 15.12 1.19 4.35
CA PHE A 373 14.68 2.58 4.33
C PHE A 373 14.37 3.04 5.75
N THR A 374 14.29 4.35 5.89
CA THR A 374 13.80 5.03 7.08
C THR A 374 12.80 6.08 6.61
N GLU A 375 11.66 6.17 7.27
CA GLU A 375 10.72 7.25 7.02
C GLU A 375 11.32 8.57 7.55
N THR A 376 11.02 9.65 6.86
CA THR A 376 11.47 11.00 7.21
C THR A 376 10.27 11.93 7.24
N GLY A 377 10.02 12.52 8.40
CA GLY A 377 8.88 13.40 8.66
C GLY A 377 8.93 13.95 10.08
N GLY A 378 8.26 15.10 10.27
CA GLY A 378 7.96 15.65 11.60
C GLY A 378 9.16 16.06 12.47
N ARG A 379 8.90 16.59 13.68
CA ARG A 379 9.96 16.98 14.64
C ARG A 379 10.35 15.84 15.58
N GLY A 380 9.89 14.62 15.31
CA GLY A 380 10.31 13.42 16.02
C GLY A 380 10.42 12.26 15.03
N GLY A 381 11.58 12.13 14.38
CA GLY A 381 11.89 10.91 13.63
C GLY A 381 11.74 9.69 14.55
N VAL A 382 10.90 8.74 14.13
CA VAL A 382 10.68 7.46 14.81
C VAL A 382 11.65 6.41 14.27
#